data_AF-A0A2S6SIZ9-F1
#
_entry.id   AF-A0A2S6SIZ9-F1
#
_cell.length_a   1.000
_cell.length_b   1.000
_cell.length_c   1.000
_cell.angle_alpha   90.00
_cell.angle_beta   90.00
_cell.angle_gamma   90.00
#
_symmetry.space_group_name_H-M   'P 1'
#
loop_
_entity.id
_entity.type
_entity.pdbx_description
1 polymer ?
#
loop_
_entity_poly.entity_id
_entity_poly.type
_entity_poly.pdbx_seq_one_letter_code
_entity_poly.pdbx_strand_id
1 'polypeptide(L)'
;MIFNKKHTFEQHDNEEGSYYKSTIKPFKGSSSLDDNLKVDICVVGGGLTGISSSLHLAQKGYTVALLEARKLGWGASGRNGGQLGIGMRKDQKFIEKKFGLNHAKELWKLGLEAVDESKNLILENDIKCNLQNGVLSAGIFNGDKSDFLKEIDHMSKFYNFQGYEFLNKKEIHEEIQSKIYNSGMLNKFSYHINPLRFLMGMAELLIKLKVRVYENTPVKKILEINDGVKLYTDSKTINADRVVVACNGYLDKLLGNLRNTFMPINNYIVATEPLGETEARKIIKNNYAVSDTRFIIDYYRFSEDWRMIFGGGETFTSQFMKDSKKIVINRMYKVFPSLMKYKIDYSWGGTLAITVNRMPSFGSIMNDKLIYAHGYSGHGLALSVLAGKLISEKISGNSERFDFIKKINNFSIPGGDYLRRPIYTSAVIYYKFLDFLKSFN
;
A
#
# COMPACT_ATOMS: atom_id res chain seq x y z
N MET A 1 20.48 -15.12 -25.65
CA MET A 1 19.54 -15.92 -24.84
C MET A 1 18.53 -14.98 -24.17
N ILE A 2 17.30 -14.93 -24.67
CA ILE A 2 16.22 -14.18 -24.03
C ILE A 2 15.76 -15.01 -22.84
N PHE A 3 16.24 -14.71 -21.64
CA PHE A 3 15.74 -15.36 -20.43
C PHE A 3 14.23 -15.12 -20.34
N ASN A 4 13.43 -16.19 -20.36
CA ASN A 4 11.99 -16.13 -20.10
C ASN A 4 11.80 -15.60 -18.67
N LYS A 5 11.62 -14.29 -18.56
CA LYS A 5 11.36 -13.64 -17.27
C LYS A 5 9.99 -14.10 -16.79
N LYS A 6 9.96 -14.89 -15.72
CA LYS A 6 8.73 -15.25 -14.98
C LYS A 6 7.89 -14.00 -14.72
N HIS A 7 6.57 -14.13 -14.72
CA HIS A 7 5.69 -13.03 -14.34
C HIS A 7 5.98 -12.55 -12.91
N THR A 8 5.69 -11.30 -12.58
CA THR A 8 5.98 -10.76 -11.24
C THR A 8 5.22 -11.54 -10.16
N PHE A 9 4.01 -12.02 -10.45
CA PHE A 9 3.26 -12.90 -9.54
C PHE A 9 3.84 -14.33 -9.43
N GLU A 10 4.76 -14.73 -10.31
CA GLU A 10 5.44 -16.03 -10.31
C GLU A 10 6.81 -15.99 -9.61
N GLN A 11 7.33 -14.80 -9.30
CA GLN A 11 8.70 -14.60 -8.79
C GLN A 11 8.84 -14.82 -7.27
N HIS A 12 7.82 -15.34 -6.58
CA HIS A 12 7.78 -15.39 -5.12
C HIS A 12 7.19 -16.70 -4.58
N ASP A 13 7.82 -17.27 -3.55
CA ASP A 13 7.31 -18.44 -2.81
C ASP A 13 7.53 -18.40 -1.28
N ASN A 14 8.01 -17.29 -0.69
CA ASN A 14 8.10 -17.16 0.78
C ASN A 14 6.72 -16.88 1.43
N GLU A 15 5.63 -17.42 0.85
CA GLU A 15 4.26 -17.22 1.33
C GLU A 15 4.07 -17.74 2.75
N GLU A 16 4.67 -18.88 3.07
CA GLU A 16 4.60 -19.53 4.39
C GLU A 16 5.38 -18.78 5.47
N GLY A 17 6.30 -17.87 5.08
CA GLY A 17 7.14 -17.11 6.01
C GLY A 17 6.52 -15.81 6.55
N SER A 18 5.27 -15.50 6.21
CA SER A 18 4.60 -14.26 6.62
C SER A 18 3.74 -14.43 7.88
N TYR A 19 3.99 -13.59 8.89
CA TYR A 19 3.14 -13.52 10.09
C TYR A 19 1.68 -13.25 9.73
N TYR A 20 1.40 -12.31 8.83
CA TYR A 20 0.01 -12.01 8.49
C TYR A 20 -0.73 -13.21 7.92
N LYS A 21 -0.06 -14.02 7.09
CA LYS A 21 -0.66 -15.23 6.53
C LYS A 21 -0.95 -16.27 7.61
N SER A 22 -0.08 -16.42 8.61
CA SER A 22 -0.30 -17.35 9.74
C SER A 22 -1.48 -16.93 10.64
N THR A 23 -1.88 -15.65 10.59
CA THR A 23 -2.98 -15.12 11.43
C THR A 23 -4.38 -15.21 10.80
N ILE A 24 -4.52 -15.70 9.58
CA ILE A 24 -5.81 -15.76 8.85
C ILE A 24 -6.22 -17.20 8.54
N LYS A 25 -7.53 -17.41 8.41
CA LYS A 25 -8.08 -18.64 7.81
C LYS A 25 -8.07 -18.53 6.29
N PRO A 26 -7.96 -19.65 5.56
CA PRO A 26 -8.16 -19.64 4.11
C PRO A 26 -9.51 -19.03 3.72
N PHE A 27 -9.54 -18.25 2.63
CA PHE A 27 -10.76 -17.67 2.09
C PHE A 27 -11.71 -18.76 1.60
N LYS A 28 -13.01 -18.61 1.87
CA LYS A 28 -14.05 -19.53 1.40
C LYS A 28 -14.61 -19.12 0.03
N GLY A 29 -13.72 -18.98 -0.97
CA GLY A 29 -14.07 -18.67 -2.36
C GLY A 29 -13.76 -19.83 -3.32
N SER A 30 -14.07 -19.65 -4.60
CA SER A 30 -13.73 -20.63 -5.64
C SER A 30 -12.22 -20.65 -5.88
N SER A 31 -11.64 -21.86 -5.95
CA SER A 31 -10.19 -22.05 -6.08
C SER A 31 -9.63 -21.66 -7.44
N SER A 32 -10.45 -21.68 -8.49
CA SER A 32 -10.13 -21.34 -9.87
C SER A 32 -11.40 -21.14 -10.67
N LEU A 33 -11.30 -20.40 -11.78
CA LEU A 33 -12.39 -20.31 -12.75
C LEU A 33 -12.53 -21.60 -13.55
N ASP A 34 -13.70 -22.22 -13.48
CA ASP A 34 -14.05 -23.49 -14.09
C ASP A 34 -14.92 -23.34 -15.35
N ASP A 35 -15.65 -22.23 -15.49
CA ASP A 35 -16.52 -21.96 -16.64
C ASP A 35 -16.31 -20.58 -17.27
N ASN A 36 -16.81 -20.41 -18.49
CA ASN A 36 -16.89 -19.09 -19.11
C ASN A 36 -17.93 -18.25 -18.35
N LEU A 37 -17.66 -16.96 -18.18
CA LEU A 37 -18.55 -16.06 -17.43
C LEU A 37 -19.05 -14.90 -18.27
N LYS A 38 -20.26 -14.47 -17.94
CA LYS A 38 -20.80 -13.15 -18.28
C LYS A 38 -21.13 -12.40 -16.99
N VAL A 39 -20.67 -11.16 -16.88
CA VAL A 39 -20.86 -10.25 -15.74
C VAL A 39 -21.02 -8.83 -16.26
N ASP A 40 -21.58 -7.93 -15.46
CA ASP A 40 -21.54 -6.50 -15.77
C ASP A 40 -20.10 -6.00 -15.61
N ILE A 41 -19.45 -6.35 -14.49
CA ILE A 41 -18.09 -5.90 -14.17
C ILE A 41 -17.17 -7.07 -13.82
N CYS A 42 -16.04 -7.16 -14.52
CA CYS A 42 -14.92 -8.02 -14.12
C CYS A 42 -13.84 -7.20 -13.41
N VAL A 43 -13.38 -7.64 -12.25
CA VAL A 43 -12.29 -7.02 -11.49
C VAL A 43 -11.06 -7.93 -11.55
N VAL A 44 -9.90 -7.38 -11.93
CA VAL A 44 -8.64 -8.11 -12.03
C VAL A 44 -7.70 -7.65 -10.91
N GLY A 45 -7.42 -8.56 -9.97
CA GLY A 45 -6.55 -8.36 -8.81
C GLY A 45 -7.31 -8.32 -7.49
N GLY A 46 -7.02 -9.27 -6.60
CA GLY A 46 -7.57 -9.44 -5.25
C GLY A 46 -6.81 -8.67 -4.17
N GLY A 47 -6.28 -7.49 -4.50
CA GLY A 47 -5.76 -6.52 -3.54
C GLY A 47 -6.86 -5.58 -3.04
N LEU A 48 -6.53 -4.66 -2.13
CA LEU A 48 -7.50 -3.72 -1.52
C LEU A 48 -8.28 -2.89 -2.54
N THR A 49 -7.63 -2.40 -3.61
CA THR A 49 -8.34 -1.69 -4.70
C THR A 49 -9.44 -2.57 -5.31
N GLY A 50 -9.11 -3.82 -5.65
CA GLY A 50 -10.06 -4.72 -6.33
C GLY A 50 -11.15 -5.22 -5.40
N ILE A 51 -10.81 -5.53 -4.14
CA ILE A 51 -11.79 -5.91 -3.11
C ILE A 51 -12.74 -4.74 -2.84
N SER A 52 -12.22 -3.53 -2.64
CA SER A 52 -13.05 -2.33 -2.43
C SER A 52 -13.91 -2.00 -3.64
N SER A 53 -13.37 -2.06 -4.87
CA SER A 53 -14.18 -1.89 -6.09
C SER A 53 -15.31 -2.90 -6.17
N SER A 54 -15.01 -4.18 -5.92
CA SER A 54 -16.01 -5.25 -5.99
C SER A 54 -17.11 -5.04 -4.96
N LEU A 55 -16.75 -4.66 -3.73
CA LEU A 55 -17.68 -4.37 -2.65
C LEU A 55 -18.65 -3.24 -3.04
N HIS A 56 -18.11 -2.08 -3.41
CA HIS A 56 -18.90 -0.91 -3.75
C HIS A 56 -19.70 -1.07 -5.04
N LEU A 57 -19.24 -1.87 -6.00
CA LEU A 57 -19.99 -2.17 -7.22
C LEU A 57 -21.15 -3.13 -6.93
N ALA A 58 -20.91 -4.20 -6.16
CA ALA A 58 -21.95 -5.15 -5.81
C ALA A 58 -23.04 -4.51 -4.94
N GLN A 59 -22.69 -3.59 -4.03
CA GLN A 59 -23.66 -2.79 -3.26
C GLN A 59 -24.57 -1.93 -4.14
N LYS A 60 -24.11 -1.55 -5.34
CA LYS A 60 -24.91 -0.82 -6.34
C LYS A 60 -25.71 -1.74 -7.27
N GLY A 61 -25.69 -3.05 -7.04
CA GLY A 61 -26.49 -4.03 -7.78
C GLY A 61 -25.82 -4.61 -9.02
N TYR A 62 -24.55 -4.29 -9.31
CA TYR A 62 -23.84 -4.91 -10.43
C TYR A 62 -23.51 -6.37 -10.14
N THR A 63 -23.61 -7.22 -11.17
CA THR A 63 -23.03 -8.56 -11.14
C THR A 63 -21.51 -8.45 -11.31
N VAL A 64 -20.76 -8.89 -10.30
CA VAL A 64 -19.29 -8.74 -10.25
C VAL A 64 -18.61 -10.11 -10.19
N ALA A 65 -17.54 -10.26 -10.98
CA ALA A 65 -16.54 -11.32 -10.80
C ALA A 65 -15.17 -10.72 -10.50
N LEU A 66 -14.48 -11.24 -9.47
CA LEU A 66 -13.10 -10.88 -9.14
C LEU A 66 -12.18 -12.06 -9.48
N LEU A 67 -11.14 -11.78 -10.27
CA LEU A 67 -10.11 -12.74 -10.66
C LEU A 67 -8.77 -12.38 -10.01
N GLU A 68 -8.22 -13.28 -9.22
CA GLU A 68 -6.91 -13.14 -8.57
C GLU A 68 -5.97 -14.23 -9.09
N ALA A 69 -4.77 -13.83 -9.54
CA ALA A 69 -3.78 -14.74 -10.10
C ALA A 69 -3.21 -15.74 -9.09
N ARG A 70 -3.23 -15.39 -7.79
CA ARG A 70 -2.77 -16.19 -6.66
C ARG A 70 -3.88 -16.32 -5.62
N LYS A 71 -3.58 -16.00 -4.36
CA LYS A 71 -4.52 -15.89 -3.25
C LYS A 71 -4.88 -14.43 -2.99
N LEU A 72 -6.06 -14.17 -2.42
CA LEU A 72 -6.45 -12.82 -2.02
C LEU A 72 -5.41 -12.21 -1.08
N GLY A 73 -5.11 -10.93 -1.30
CA GLY A 73 -4.10 -10.20 -0.52
C GLY A 73 -2.65 -10.66 -0.75
N TRP A 74 -2.39 -11.56 -1.70
CA TRP A 74 -1.04 -12.09 -1.94
C TRP A 74 -0.01 -11.01 -2.28
N GLY A 75 -0.41 -9.92 -2.93
CA GLY A 75 0.47 -8.81 -3.28
C GLY A 75 0.74 -7.81 -2.14
N ALA A 76 0.94 -6.55 -2.49
CA ALA A 76 1.29 -5.47 -1.55
C ALA A 76 0.26 -5.30 -0.40
N SER A 77 -1.02 -5.53 -0.68
CA SER A 77 -2.10 -5.30 0.28
C SER A 77 -2.02 -6.18 1.52
N GLY A 78 -1.61 -7.45 1.39
CA GLY A 78 -1.48 -8.36 2.54
C GLY A 78 -0.10 -8.40 3.18
N ARG A 79 0.84 -7.53 2.77
CA ARG A 79 2.26 -7.65 3.13
C ARG A 79 2.92 -6.37 3.65
N ASN A 80 2.21 -5.24 3.63
CA ASN A 80 2.74 -3.94 4.03
C ASN A 80 2.86 -3.79 5.57
N GLY A 81 3.46 -2.67 6.02
CA GLY A 81 3.66 -2.40 7.46
C GLY A 81 2.38 -2.22 8.28
N GLY A 82 1.22 -2.07 7.65
CA GLY A 82 -0.06 -1.91 8.36
C GLY A 82 -0.37 -0.48 8.80
N GLN A 83 0.42 0.52 8.39
CA GLN A 83 0.13 1.93 8.69
C GLN A 83 -1.00 2.46 7.78
N LEU A 84 -2.13 2.79 8.41
CA LEU A 84 -3.31 3.39 7.79
C LEU A 84 -3.21 4.91 7.98
N GLY A 85 -2.44 5.55 7.09
CA GLY A 85 -2.14 6.97 7.15
C GLY A 85 -3.12 7.84 6.36
N ILE A 86 -3.35 9.06 6.84
CA ILE A 86 -4.08 10.12 6.13
C ILE A 86 -3.23 10.80 5.06
N GLY A 87 -3.90 11.55 4.19
CA GLY A 87 -3.27 12.40 3.20
C GLY A 87 -2.78 11.61 1.99
N MET A 88 -1.66 12.05 1.45
CA MET A 88 -1.00 11.44 0.29
C MET A 88 0.40 11.00 0.67
N ARG A 89 1.12 10.30 -0.22
CA ARG A 89 2.50 9.88 0.07
C ARG A 89 3.46 11.06 0.30
N LYS A 90 3.18 12.22 -0.30
CA LYS A 90 4.00 13.43 -0.19
C LYS A 90 3.33 14.41 0.75
N ASP A 91 4.14 15.20 1.46
CA ASP A 91 3.67 16.27 2.33
C ASP A 91 2.86 17.33 1.56
N GLN A 92 2.04 18.07 2.29
CA GLN A 92 1.10 19.02 1.67
C GLN A 92 1.81 20.18 0.98
N LYS A 93 2.94 20.65 1.51
CA LYS A 93 3.73 21.72 0.89
C LYS A 93 4.26 21.30 -0.49
N PHE A 94 4.71 20.05 -0.63
CA PHE A 94 5.12 19.50 -1.92
C PHE A 94 3.94 19.47 -2.90
N ILE A 95 2.77 19.03 -2.44
CA ILE A 95 1.56 18.94 -3.28
C ILE A 95 1.09 20.33 -3.70
N GLU A 96 1.08 21.30 -2.80
CA GLU A 96 0.78 22.71 -3.09
C GLU A 96 1.70 23.28 -4.15
N LYS A 97 3.02 23.11 -3.98
CA LYS A 97 4.00 23.58 -4.96
C LYS A 97 3.78 22.98 -6.34
N LYS A 98 3.31 21.74 -6.40
CA LYS A 98 3.15 20.99 -7.65
C LYS A 98 1.81 21.21 -8.34
N PHE A 99 0.73 21.37 -7.58
CA PHE A 99 -0.64 21.36 -8.10
C PHE A 99 -1.48 22.58 -7.70
N GLY A 100 -0.94 23.47 -6.88
CA GLY A 100 -1.64 24.63 -6.32
C GLY A 100 -2.45 24.30 -5.06
N LEU A 101 -2.72 25.33 -4.26
CA LEU A 101 -3.33 25.19 -2.92
C LEU A 101 -4.73 24.56 -2.96
N ASN A 102 -5.59 24.97 -3.90
CA ASN A 102 -6.95 24.44 -3.98
C ASN A 102 -6.96 22.94 -4.31
N HIS A 103 -6.12 22.51 -5.26
CA HIS A 103 -5.98 21.09 -5.59
C HIS A 103 -5.39 20.31 -4.42
N ALA A 104 -4.42 20.89 -3.71
CA ALA A 104 -3.84 20.27 -2.50
C ALA A 104 -4.88 20.10 -1.37
N LYS A 105 -5.79 21.06 -1.18
CA LYS A 105 -6.90 20.97 -0.21
C LYS A 105 -7.88 19.85 -0.55
N GLU A 106 -8.23 19.68 -1.82
CA GLU A 106 -9.11 18.58 -2.22
C GLU A 106 -8.42 17.22 -2.07
N LEU A 107 -7.13 17.11 -2.43
CA LEU A 107 -6.35 15.90 -2.16
C LEU A 107 -6.23 15.59 -0.67
N TRP A 108 -6.11 16.62 0.19
CA TRP A 108 -6.11 16.44 1.63
C TRP A 108 -7.42 15.85 2.14
N LYS A 109 -8.57 16.41 1.71
CA LYS A 109 -9.90 15.90 2.06
C LYS A 109 -10.07 14.44 1.64
N LEU A 110 -9.68 14.09 0.42
CA LEU A 110 -9.70 12.71 -0.05
C LEU A 110 -8.79 11.80 0.80
N GLY A 111 -7.62 12.28 1.20
CA GLY A 111 -6.71 11.54 2.08
C GLY A 111 -7.28 11.30 3.48
N LEU A 112 -8.04 12.24 4.04
CA LEU A 112 -8.77 12.05 5.30
C LEU A 112 -9.89 11.03 5.13
N GLU A 113 -10.72 11.21 4.09
CA GLU A 113 -11.82 10.31 3.79
C GLU A 113 -11.35 8.87 3.56
N ALA A 114 -10.18 8.67 2.95
CA ALA A 114 -9.64 7.33 2.74
C ALA A 114 -9.44 6.53 4.05
N VAL A 115 -9.04 7.22 5.12
CA VAL A 115 -8.90 6.61 6.45
C VAL A 115 -10.27 6.41 7.08
N ASP A 116 -11.16 7.41 6.99
CA ASP A 116 -12.50 7.31 7.55
C ASP A 116 -13.31 6.18 6.90
N GLU A 117 -13.25 6.04 5.58
CA GLU A 117 -13.87 4.94 4.83
C GLU A 117 -13.36 3.58 5.33
N SER A 118 -12.04 3.44 5.47
CA SER A 118 -11.44 2.21 5.98
C SER A 118 -11.90 1.90 7.40
N LYS A 119 -11.97 2.91 8.28
CA LYS A 119 -12.46 2.76 9.65
C LYS A 119 -13.94 2.41 9.71
N ASN A 120 -14.78 3.06 8.91
CA ASN A 120 -16.21 2.80 8.86
C ASN A 120 -16.46 1.36 8.43
N LEU A 121 -15.79 0.90 7.37
CA LEU A 121 -15.84 -0.50 6.95
C LEU A 121 -15.42 -1.47 8.07
N ILE A 122 -14.38 -1.14 8.84
CA ILE A 122 -13.93 -1.96 9.98
C ILE A 122 -15.00 -2.01 11.08
N LEU A 123 -15.53 -0.86 11.49
CA LEU A 123 -16.42 -0.73 12.63
C LEU A 123 -17.82 -1.27 12.32
N GLU A 124 -18.40 -0.90 11.17
CA GLU A 124 -19.75 -1.30 10.76
C GLU A 124 -19.87 -2.80 10.50
N ASN A 125 -18.77 -3.46 10.10
CA ASN A 125 -18.74 -4.87 9.74
C ASN A 125 -17.99 -5.75 10.75
N ASP A 126 -17.59 -5.18 11.90
CA ASP A 126 -16.84 -5.84 12.96
C ASP A 126 -15.59 -6.61 12.46
N ILE A 127 -14.81 -5.98 11.58
CA ILE A 127 -13.61 -6.60 10.99
C ILE A 127 -12.49 -6.67 12.05
N LYS A 128 -12.14 -7.89 12.46
CA LYS A 128 -11.08 -8.14 13.45
C LYS A 128 -9.67 -7.98 12.85
N CYS A 129 -9.23 -6.74 12.67
CA CYS A 129 -7.91 -6.42 12.12
C CYS A 129 -6.97 -5.67 13.08
N ASN A 130 -7.29 -5.66 14.39
CA ASN A 130 -6.52 -4.96 15.42
C ASN A 130 -6.27 -3.48 15.10
N LEU A 131 -7.35 -2.70 14.96
CA LEU A 131 -7.27 -1.26 14.71
C LEU A 131 -6.75 -0.52 15.94
N GLN A 132 -5.59 0.11 15.80
CA GLN A 132 -4.92 0.86 16.84
C GLN A 132 -4.68 2.30 16.37
N ASN A 133 -4.86 3.27 17.26
CA ASN A 133 -4.73 4.68 16.91
C ASN A 133 -3.28 5.18 17.08
N GLY A 134 -2.87 6.09 16.21
CA GLY A 134 -1.61 6.81 16.29
C GLY A 134 -0.53 6.25 15.36
N VAL A 135 0.03 7.14 14.56
CA VAL A 135 1.24 6.90 13.77
C VAL A 135 2.23 8.04 14.04
N LEU A 136 3.43 7.69 14.46
CA LEU A 136 4.50 8.62 14.81
C LEU A 136 5.54 8.71 13.68
N SER A 137 5.79 9.92 13.21
CA SER A 137 6.97 10.22 12.39
C SER A 137 8.15 10.52 13.30
N ALA A 138 9.18 9.67 13.30
CA ALA A 138 10.35 9.82 14.18
C ALA A 138 11.51 10.52 13.45
N GLY A 139 11.91 11.70 13.93
CA GLY A 139 12.97 12.51 13.35
C GLY A 139 14.36 12.00 13.75
N ILE A 140 15.20 11.70 12.76
CA ILE A 140 16.58 11.24 12.94
C ILE A 140 17.61 12.35 12.72
N PHE A 141 17.29 13.36 11.91
CA PHE A 141 18.19 14.45 11.52
C PHE A 141 17.91 15.71 12.33
N ASN A 142 18.91 16.56 12.57
CA ASN A 142 18.74 17.76 13.41
C ASN A 142 17.68 18.73 12.88
N GLY A 143 17.51 18.79 11.55
CA GLY A 143 16.50 19.61 10.89
C GLY A 143 15.05 19.16 11.12
N ASP A 144 14.82 17.89 11.49
CA ASP A 144 13.47 17.30 11.55
C ASP A 144 12.58 18.01 12.57
N LYS A 145 13.14 18.50 13.69
CA LYS A 145 12.40 19.32 14.66
C LYS A 145 11.79 20.56 14.00
N SER A 146 12.57 21.28 13.21
CA SER A 146 12.09 22.48 12.54
C SER A 146 11.05 22.14 11.49
N ASP A 147 11.26 21.06 10.74
CA ASP A 147 10.35 20.61 9.69
C ASP A 147 9.00 20.17 10.27
N PHE A 148 8.97 19.42 11.37
CA PHE A 148 7.74 19.03 12.06
C PHE A 148 6.97 20.25 12.59
N LEU A 149 7.62 21.19 13.27
CA LEU A 149 6.95 22.39 13.76
C LEU A 149 6.36 23.24 12.62
N LYS A 150 7.10 23.36 11.51
CA LYS A 150 6.63 24.05 10.30
C LYS A 150 5.47 23.32 9.63
N GLU A 151 5.43 21.99 9.67
CA GLU A 151 4.31 21.20 9.12
C GLU A 151 3.07 21.37 9.99
N ILE A 152 3.20 21.26 11.32
CA ILE A 152 2.10 21.46 12.27
C ILE A 152 1.47 22.84 12.12
N ASP A 153 2.30 23.90 12.12
CA ASP A 153 1.83 25.28 11.95
C ASP A 153 1.12 25.48 10.60
N HIS A 154 1.69 24.94 9.53
CA HIS A 154 1.12 25.04 8.18
C HIS A 154 -0.24 24.34 8.07
N MET A 155 -0.33 23.12 8.60
CA MET A 155 -1.54 22.31 8.56
C MET A 155 -2.64 22.90 9.44
N SER A 156 -2.28 23.50 10.57
CA SER A 156 -3.21 24.28 11.39
C SER A 156 -3.75 25.50 10.62
N LYS A 157 -2.86 26.33 10.05
CA LYS A 157 -3.22 27.60 9.40
C LYS A 157 -4.00 27.45 8.09
N PHE A 158 -3.58 26.53 7.23
CA PHE A 158 -4.13 26.45 5.86
C PHE A 158 -5.18 25.37 5.69
N TYR A 159 -5.21 24.37 6.57
CA TYR A 159 -6.10 23.22 6.50
C TYR A 159 -6.99 23.04 7.74
N ASN A 160 -6.86 23.90 8.76
CA ASN A 160 -7.57 23.79 10.04
C ASN A 160 -7.38 22.42 10.69
N PHE A 161 -6.22 21.79 10.48
CA PHE A 161 -5.95 20.44 10.96
C PHE A 161 -5.12 20.46 12.24
N GLN A 162 -5.72 20.04 13.36
CA GLN A 162 -5.10 20.00 14.69
C GLN A 162 -4.73 18.57 15.14
N GLY A 163 -4.64 17.63 14.21
CA GLY A 163 -4.37 16.22 14.50
C GLY A 163 -2.91 15.85 14.72
N TYR A 164 -1.99 16.82 14.60
CA TYR A 164 -0.57 16.62 14.81
C TYR A 164 -0.11 17.13 16.16
N GLU A 165 0.74 16.35 16.83
CA GLU A 165 1.39 16.69 18.09
C GLU A 165 2.91 16.55 17.95
N PHE A 166 3.64 17.58 18.36
CA PHE A 166 5.10 17.57 18.34
C PHE A 166 5.65 16.90 19.60
N LEU A 167 6.63 16.02 19.44
CA LEU A 167 7.42 15.46 20.52
C LEU A 167 8.85 15.99 20.42
N ASN A 168 9.32 16.65 21.47
CA ASN A 168 10.71 17.05 21.62
C ASN A 168 11.62 15.83 21.91
N LYS A 169 12.93 16.06 22.00
CA LYS A 169 13.93 15.00 22.21
C LYS A 169 13.70 14.16 23.47
N LYS A 170 13.24 14.77 24.56
CA LYS A 170 12.93 14.05 25.81
C LYS A 170 11.68 13.20 25.62
N GLU A 171 10.63 13.79 25.08
CA GLU A 171 9.33 13.12 24.86
C GLU A 171 9.45 11.95 23.89
N ILE A 172 10.18 12.09 22.78
CA ILE A 172 10.37 10.99 21.82
C ILE A 172 11.18 9.83 22.42
N HIS A 173 12.15 10.10 23.31
CA HIS A 173 12.89 9.06 24.01
C HIS A 173 12.06 8.37 25.10
N GLU A 174 11.09 9.08 25.69
CA GLU A 174 10.12 8.49 26.61
C GLU A 174 9.06 7.66 25.88
N GLU A 175 8.72 8.03 24.65
CA GLU A 175 7.77 7.31 23.80
C GLU A 175 8.40 6.08 23.15
N ILE A 176 9.61 6.21 22.59
CA ILE A 176 10.35 5.17 21.90
C ILE A 176 11.69 4.96 22.59
N GLN A 177 11.97 3.71 22.98
CA GLN A 177 13.22 3.31 23.61
C GLN A 177 14.39 3.22 22.60
N SER A 178 14.66 4.31 21.89
CA SER A 178 15.74 4.42 20.93
C SER A 178 16.44 5.77 21.05
N LYS A 179 17.77 5.75 21.12
CA LYS A 179 18.60 6.97 21.26
C LYS A 179 18.84 7.70 19.94
N ILE A 180 18.39 7.14 18.81
CA ILE A 180 18.72 7.67 17.48
C ILE A 180 17.79 8.82 17.07
N TYR A 181 16.63 8.96 17.73
CA TYR A 181 15.64 9.96 17.38
C TYR A 181 15.80 11.22 18.20
N ASN A 182 15.64 12.38 17.57
CA ASN A 182 15.80 13.69 18.23
C ASN A 182 14.49 14.48 18.36
N SER A 183 13.44 14.05 17.67
CA SER A 183 12.13 14.67 17.65
C SER A 183 11.10 13.70 17.09
N GLY A 184 9.81 14.02 17.26
CA GLY A 184 8.73 13.26 16.66
C GLY A 184 7.53 14.13 16.30
N MET A 185 6.69 13.61 15.42
CA MET A 185 5.38 14.19 15.11
C MET A 185 4.33 13.08 15.12
N LEU A 186 3.46 13.07 16.12
CA LEU A 186 2.38 12.12 16.26
C LEU A 186 1.19 12.56 15.42
N ASN A 187 0.63 11.64 14.64
CA ASN A 187 -0.61 11.83 13.92
C ASN A 187 -1.74 11.03 14.59
N LYS A 188 -2.67 11.73 15.23
CA LYS A 188 -3.83 11.15 15.94
C LYS A 188 -4.96 10.72 15.01
N PHE A 189 -4.89 11.09 13.74
CA PHE A 189 -5.89 10.71 12.72
C PHE A 189 -5.41 9.57 11.84
N SER A 190 -4.18 9.08 12.05
CA SER A 190 -3.68 7.86 11.44
C SER A 190 -3.75 6.69 12.41
N TYR A 191 -3.78 5.48 11.84
CA TYR A 191 -3.97 4.24 12.58
C TYR A 191 -2.98 3.19 12.10
N HIS A 192 -2.94 2.05 12.78
CA HIS A 192 -2.31 0.85 12.26
C HIS A 192 -3.17 -0.39 12.49
N ILE A 193 -3.01 -1.37 11.61
CA ILE A 193 -3.83 -2.59 11.53
C ILE A 193 -2.98 -3.78 11.07
N ASN A 194 -3.49 -4.99 11.27
CA ASN A 194 -3.11 -6.15 10.47
C ASN A 194 -3.79 -6.04 9.08
N PRO A 195 -3.02 -5.71 8.02
CA PRO A 195 -3.60 -5.33 6.73
C PRO A 195 -4.21 -6.52 5.99
N LEU A 196 -3.69 -7.74 6.20
CA LEU A 196 -4.27 -8.94 5.58
C LEU A 196 -5.59 -9.31 6.25
N ARG A 197 -5.68 -9.24 7.59
CA ARG A 197 -6.96 -9.45 8.29
C ARG A 197 -8.01 -8.44 7.86
N PHE A 198 -7.64 -7.18 7.66
CA PHE A 198 -8.55 -6.15 7.12
C PHE A 198 -9.05 -6.52 5.71
N LEU A 199 -8.14 -6.85 4.79
CA LEU A 199 -8.50 -7.28 3.44
C LEU A 199 -9.41 -8.50 3.46
N MET A 200 -9.10 -9.50 4.30
CA MET A 200 -9.89 -10.71 4.43
C MET A 200 -11.28 -10.43 5.00
N GLY A 201 -11.39 -9.55 6.00
CA GLY A 201 -12.69 -9.10 6.52
C GLY A 201 -13.56 -8.45 5.44
N MET A 202 -12.97 -7.61 4.59
CA MET A 202 -13.68 -7.05 3.43
C MET A 202 -14.05 -8.13 2.40
N ALA A 203 -13.17 -9.12 2.16
CA ALA A 203 -13.45 -10.21 1.24
C ALA A 203 -14.65 -11.07 1.67
N GLU A 204 -14.85 -11.28 2.97
CA GLU A 204 -16.04 -11.98 3.49
C GLU A 204 -17.35 -11.21 3.18
N LEU A 205 -17.31 -9.88 3.06
CA LEU A 205 -18.46 -9.09 2.63
C LEU A 205 -18.83 -9.34 1.17
N LEU A 206 -17.84 -9.65 0.32
CA LEU A 206 -18.07 -9.98 -1.08
C LEU A 206 -18.92 -11.25 -1.23
N ILE A 207 -18.70 -12.24 -0.36
CA ILE A 207 -19.50 -13.48 -0.34
C ILE A 207 -20.95 -13.18 0.01
N LYS A 208 -21.20 -12.32 1.02
CA LYS A 208 -22.56 -11.91 1.40
C LYS A 208 -23.29 -11.19 0.25
N LEU A 209 -22.54 -10.46 -0.57
CA LEU A 209 -23.06 -9.76 -1.75
C LEU A 209 -23.05 -10.61 -3.03
N LYS A 210 -22.78 -11.91 -2.93
CA LYS A 210 -22.76 -12.87 -4.06
C LYS A 210 -21.79 -12.48 -5.19
N VAL A 211 -20.71 -11.76 -4.86
CA VAL A 211 -19.61 -11.53 -5.79
C VAL A 211 -18.91 -12.85 -6.07
N ARG A 212 -18.67 -13.15 -7.35
CA ARG A 212 -17.98 -14.37 -7.76
C ARG A 212 -16.48 -14.16 -7.68
N VAL A 213 -15.83 -14.76 -6.68
CA VAL A 213 -14.39 -14.60 -6.45
C VAL A 213 -13.63 -15.87 -6.85
N TYR A 214 -12.64 -15.71 -7.74
CA TYR A 214 -11.82 -16.80 -8.24
C TYR A 214 -10.34 -16.52 -7.96
N GLU A 215 -9.76 -17.33 -7.09
CA GLU A 215 -8.31 -17.37 -6.86
C GLU A 215 -7.62 -18.18 -7.97
N ASN A 216 -6.28 -18.17 -8.00
CA ASN A 216 -5.44 -18.90 -8.96
C ASN A 216 -5.87 -18.76 -10.45
N THR A 217 -6.43 -17.62 -10.82
CA THR A 217 -7.02 -17.36 -12.14
C THR A 217 -6.33 -16.16 -12.78
N PRO A 218 -5.10 -16.32 -13.30
CA PRO A 218 -4.36 -15.23 -13.91
C PRO A 218 -5.02 -14.77 -15.22
N VAL A 219 -5.39 -13.50 -15.30
CA VAL A 219 -5.81 -12.87 -16.56
C VAL A 219 -4.58 -12.61 -17.42
N LYS A 220 -4.55 -13.18 -18.62
CA LYS A 220 -3.42 -13.09 -19.56
C LYS A 220 -3.62 -11.99 -20.60
N LYS A 221 -4.87 -11.69 -20.96
CA LYS A 221 -5.20 -10.73 -22.01
C LYS A 221 -6.58 -10.11 -21.79
N ILE A 222 -6.71 -8.83 -22.15
CA ILE A 222 -7.97 -8.09 -22.17
C ILE A 222 -8.12 -7.48 -23.57
N LEU A 223 -9.26 -7.72 -24.21
CA LEU A 223 -9.59 -7.17 -25.52
C LEU A 223 -10.89 -6.38 -25.44
N GLU A 224 -10.92 -5.21 -26.08
CA GLU A 224 -12.18 -4.52 -26.36
C GLU A 224 -12.95 -5.31 -27.43
N ILE A 225 -14.24 -5.49 -27.19
CA ILE A 225 -15.21 -6.02 -28.15
C ILE A 225 -16.34 -4.98 -28.34
N ASN A 226 -17.22 -5.18 -29.32
CA ASN A 226 -18.26 -4.20 -29.66
C ASN A 226 -19.03 -3.72 -28.42
N ASP A 227 -19.61 -4.66 -27.68
CA ASP A 227 -20.51 -4.35 -26.55
C ASP A 227 -19.83 -4.46 -25.17
N GLY A 228 -18.50 -4.44 -25.09
CA GLY A 228 -17.80 -4.54 -23.81
C GLY A 228 -16.34 -4.96 -23.94
N VAL A 229 -15.89 -5.81 -23.02
CA VAL A 229 -14.54 -6.36 -22.97
C VAL A 229 -14.57 -7.87 -22.81
N LYS A 230 -13.58 -8.53 -23.42
CA LYS A 230 -13.34 -9.96 -23.26
C LYS A 230 -11.99 -10.19 -22.60
N LEU A 231 -12.01 -10.90 -21.47
CA LEU A 231 -10.82 -11.30 -20.72
C LEU A 231 -10.51 -12.77 -20.99
N TYR A 232 -9.22 -13.08 -21.09
CA TYR A 232 -8.72 -14.42 -21.33
C TYR A 232 -7.86 -14.87 -20.14
N THR A 233 -8.15 -16.07 -19.67
CA THR A 233 -7.31 -16.84 -18.73
C THR A 233 -6.65 -17.99 -19.50
N ASP A 234 -5.99 -18.93 -18.82
CA ASP A 234 -5.34 -20.06 -19.48
C ASP A 234 -6.34 -20.99 -20.20
N SER A 235 -7.56 -21.14 -19.69
CA SER A 235 -8.54 -22.09 -20.22
C SER A 235 -9.96 -21.54 -20.38
N LYS A 236 -10.26 -20.36 -19.83
CA LYS A 236 -11.62 -19.77 -19.78
C LYS A 236 -11.62 -18.31 -20.21
N THR A 237 -12.81 -17.85 -20.60
CA THR A 237 -13.05 -16.47 -21.02
C THR A 237 -14.17 -15.81 -20.22
N ILE A 238 -14.06 -14.51 -20.05
CA ILE A 238 -15.05 -13.69 -19.37
C ILE A 238 -15.46 -12.58 -20.31
N ASN A 239 -16.76 -12.45 -20.56
CA ASN A 239 -17.34 -11.29 -21.22
C ASN A 239 -17.87 -10.36 -20.12
N ALA A 240 -17.44 -9.10 -20.13
CA ALA A 240 -17.90 -8.08 -19.20
C ALA A 240 -18.24 -6.78 -19.93
N ASP A 241 -19.17 -5.99 -19.41
CA ASP A 241 -19.47 -4.67 -19.97
C ASP A 241 -18.30 -3.72 -19.69
N ARG A 242 -17.73 -3.81 -18.47
CA ARG A 242 -16.52 -3.09 -18.08
C ARG A 242 -15.57 -3.96 -17.27
N VAL A 243 -14.31 -3.53 -17.19
CA VAL A 243 -13.27 -4.17 -16.39
C VAL A 243 -12.53 -3.16 -15.51
N VAL A 244 -12.30 -3.55 -14.25
CA VAL A 244 -11.42 -2.83 -13.32
C VAL A 244 -10.10 -3.58 -13.21
N VAL A 245 -8.97 -2.89 -13.40
CA VAL A 245 -7.63 -3.46 -13.24
C VAL A 245 -6.95 -2.88 -12.00
N ALA A 246 -6.73 -3.75 -11.01
CA ALA A 246 -6.26 -3.44 -9.67
C ALA A 246 -4.91 -4.12 -9.33
N CYS A 247 -4.09 -4.42 -10.34
CA CYS A 247 -2.88 -5.25 -10.18
C CYS A 247 -1.67 -4.54 -9.53
N ASN A 248 -1.73 -3.22 -9.29
CA ASN A 248 -0.64 -2.43 -8.72
C ASN A 248 0.75 -2.74 -9.34
N GLY A 249 1.75 -3.11 -8.52
CA GLY A 249 3.10 -3.47 -8.96
C GLY A 249 3.21 -4.76 -9.79
N TYR A 250 2.12 -5.51 -9.91
CA TYR A 250 2.03 -6.81 -10.58
C TYR A 250 1.37 -6.73 -11.96
N LEU A 251 1.21 -5.53 -12.50
CA LEU A 251 0.56 -5.29 -13.81
C LEU A 251 1.28 -5.98 -14.98
N ASP A 252 2.59 -6.20 -14.87
CA ASP A 252 3.45 -6.73 -15.92
C ASP A 252 3.14 -6.10 -17.29
N LYS A 253 2.76 -6.90 -18.28
CA LYS A 253 2.43 -6.44 -19.64
C LYS A 253 0.92 -6.37 -19.90
N LEU A 254 0.08 -6.62 -18.90
CA LEU A 254 -1.37 -6.75 -19.09
C LEU A 254 -1.98 -5.51 -19.76
N LEU A 255 -1.50 -4.32 -19.38
CA LEU A 255 -1.90 -3.04 -19.97
C LEU A 255 -0.77 -2.37 -20.78
N GLY A 256 0.08 -3.18 -21.43
CA GLY A 256 1.11 -2.71 -22.35
C GLY A 256 2.13 -1.76 -21.72
N ASN A 257 2.13 -0.51 -22.20
CA ASN A 257 3.08 0.53 -21.81
C ASN A 257 2.75 1.21 -20.49
N LEU A 258 1.55 0.99 -19.91
CA LEU A 258 1.20 1.57 -18.62
C LEU A 258 2.17 1.16 -17.50
N ARG A 259 2.81 0.00 -17.64
CA ARG A 259 3.88 -0.46 -16.74
C ARG A 259 5.08 0.51 -16.64
N ASN A 260 5.24 1.41 -17.60
CA ASN A 260 6.34 2.39 -17.63
C ASN A 260 6.04 3.63 -16.77
N THR A 261 4.82 3.79 -16.26
CA THR A 261 4.43 4.91 -15.37
C THR A 261 4.86 4.68 -13.91
N PHE A 262 5.34 3.48 -13.60
CA PHE A 262 5.81 3.13 -12.26
C PHE A 262 6.94 2.11 -12.28
N MET A 263 7.52 1.92 -11.11
CA MET A 263 8.56 0.94 -10.85
C MET A 263 8.15 -0.04 -9.76
N PRO A 264 8.27 -1.36 -10.02
CA PRO A 264 8.12 -2.35 -8.97
C PRO A 264 9.34 -2.33 -8.05
N ILE A 265 9.11 -2.13 -6.76
CA ILE A 265 10.12 -2.16 -5.71
C ILE A 265 9.73 -3.21 -4.69
N ASN A 266 10.71 -3.95 -4.20
CA ASN A 266 10.50 -4.91 -3.12
C ASN A 266 10.91 -4.31 -1.78
N ASN A 267 10.01 -4.40 -0.81
CA ASN A 267 10.23 -4.03 0.58
C ASN A 267 10.14 -5.27 1.46
N TYR A 268 10.91 -5.33 2.54
CA TYR A 268 11.07 -6.50 3.40
C TYR A 268 10.70 -6.19 4.83
N ILE A 269 10.17 -7.19 5.52
CA ILE A 269 9.68 -7.11 6.89
C ILE A 269 10.11 -8.38 7.62
N VAL A 270 10.45 -8.23 8.90
CA VAL A 270 10.61 -9.34 9.84
C VAL A 270 9.61 -9.18 10.99
N ALA A 271 9.27 -10.31 11.61
CA ALA A 271 8.58 -10.28 12.89
C ALA A 271 9.29 -11.15 13.92
N THR A 272 9.44 -10.62 15.13
CA THR A 272 10.02 -11.37 16.26
C THR A 272 9.06 -12.46 16.74
N GLU A 273 9.51 -13.27 17.70
CA GLU A 273 8.61 -13.94 18.62
C GLU A 273 7.81 -12.92 19.45
N PRO A 274 6.65 -13.28 20.05
CA PRO A 274 5.91 -12.42 20.97
C PRO A 274 6.79 -11.94 22.14
N LEU A 275 6.85 -10.62 22.37
CA LEU A 275 7.58 -10.06 23.52
C LEU A 275 6.74 -10.09 24.80
N GLY A 276 5.40 -10.13 24.65
CA GLY A 276 4.46 -9.79 25.71
C GLY A 276 4.28 -8.28 25.87
N GLU A 277 3.08 -7.88 26.30
CA GLU A 277 2.67 -6.47 26.37
C GLU A 277 3.63 -5.62 27.24
N THR A 278 4.02 -6.14 28.40
CA THR A 278 4.88 -5.41 29.34
C THR A 278 6.24 -5.05 28.74
N GLU A 279 6.88 -5.99 28.01
CA GLU A 279 8.16 -5.72 27.35
C GLU A 279 7.98 -4.85 26.11
N ALA A 280 6.92 -5.07 25.32
CA ALA A 280 6.62 -4.27 24.15
C ALA A 280 6.40 -2.79 24.50
N ARG A 281 5.64 -2.51 25.58
CA ARG A 281 5.40 -1.14 26.07
C ARG A 281 6.64 -0.45 26.65
N LYS A 282 7.68 -1.20 27.02
CA LYS A 282 8.98 -0.60 27.35
C LYS A 282 9.71 -0.08 26.11
N ILE A 283 9.38 -0.60 24.92
CA ILE A 283 10.00 -0.21 23.65
C ILE A 283 9.20 0.92 22.97
N ILE A 284 7.87 0.78 22.91
CA ILE A 284 6.96 1.82 22.39
C ILE A 284 5.81 1.98 23.38
N LYS A 285 5.86 3.04 24.17
CA LYS A 285 5.01 3.25 25.36
C LYS A 285 3.51 3.14 25.06
N ASN A 286 3.05 3.88 24.05
CA ASN A 286 1.63 3.99 23.70
C ASN A 286 1.21 3.09 22.53
N ASN A 287 2.06 2.13 22.11
CA ASN A 287 1.79 1.22 21.00
C ASN A 287 1.44 1.94 19.68
N TYR A 288 2.06 3.10 19.42
CA TYR A 288 1.97 3.76 18.13
C TYR A 288 2.74 2.96 17.07
N ALA A 289 2.26 2.99 15.82
CA ALA A 289 3.13 2.63 14.70
C ALA A 289 4.11 3.77 14.44
N VAL A 290 5.31 3.46 13.98
CA VAL A 290 6.38 4.44 13.77
C VAL A 290 6.93 4.31 12.37
N SER A 291 7.27 5.44 11.75
CA SER A 291 8.16 5.51 10.58
C SER A 291 9.12 6.67 10.74
N ASP A 292 10.37 6.52 10.33
CA ASP A 292 11.33 7.63 10.42
C ASP A 292 11.41 8.50 9.16
N THR A 293 12.25 9.53 9.22
CA THR A 293 12.41 10.57 8.19
C THR A 293 13.47 10.24 7.13
N ARG A 294 14.08 9.05 7.14
CA ARG A 294 15.06 8.65 6.11
C ARG A 294 14.38 8.46 4.75
N PHE A 295 15.14 8.56 3.67
CA PHE A 295 14.65 8.22 2.35
C PHE A 295 14.26 6.74 2.24
N ILE A 296 15.14 5.85 2.72
CA ILE A 296 14.81 4.44 2.97
C ILE A 296 14.43 4.33 4.43
N ILE A 297 13.14 4.53 4.68
CA ILE A 297 12.55 4.52 6.01
C ILE A 297 12.74 3.18 6.71
N ASP A 298 12.95 3.21 8.03
CA ASP A 298 12.47 2.12 8.88
C ASP A 298 11.06 2.46 9.36
N TYR A 299 10.24 1.42 9.42
CA TYR A 299 8.88 1.51 9.91
C TYR A 299 8.56 0.26 10.73
N TYR A 300 7.86 0.44 11.84
CA TYR A 300 7.62 -0.66 12.77
C TYR A 300 6.43 -0.40 13.67
N ARG A 301 5.88 -1.48 14.21
CA ARG A 301 4.77 -1.48 15.17
C ARG A 301 4.74 -2.83 15.90
N PHE A 302 3.97 -2.92 16.97
CA PHE A 302 3.61 -4.21 17.53
C PHE A 302 2.38 -4.81 16.82
N SER A 303 2.35 -6.13 16.71
CA SER A 303 1.17 -6.91 16.32
C SER A 303 0.16 -7.00 17.47
N GLU A 304 -0.96 -7.67 17.18
CA GLU A 304 -1.97 -8.10 18.16
C GLU A 304 -1.47 -9.07 19.23
N ASP A 305 -0.41 -9.82 18.96
CA ASP A 305 0.25 -10.72 19.92
C ASP A 305 1.58 -10.14 20.46
N TRP A 306 1.77 -8.82 20.33
CA TRP A 306 2.93 -8.10 20.86
C TRP A 306 4.29 -8.57 20.34
N ARG A 307 4.37 -9.09 19.10
CA ARG A 307 5.66 -9.20 18.39
C ARG A 307 6.00 -7.89 17.71
N MET A 308 7.29 -7.57 17.63
CA MET A 308 7.75 -6.44 16.84
C MET A 308 7.64 -6.81 15.35
N ILE A 309 6.87 -6.05 14.59
CA ILE A 309 6.85 -6.07 13.13
C ILE A 309 7.73 -4.92 12.66
N PHE A 310 8.87 -5.24 12.04
CA PHE A 310 9.84 -4.24 11.60
C PHE A 310 10.10 -4.37 10.11
N GLY A 311 9.85 -3.29 9.38
CA GLY A 311 10.09 -3.18 7.96
C GLY A 311 11.19 -2.18 7.66
N GLY A 312 12.00 -2.51 6.66
CA GLY A 312 13.15 -1.72 6.30
C GLY A 312 14.06 -2.45 5.32
N GLY A 313 14.83 -1.68 4.55
CA GLY A 313 15.60 -2.23 3.44
C GLY A 313 14.69 -2.46 2.23
N GLU A 314 14.98 -1.74 1.15
CA GLU A 314 14.27 -1.87 -0.11
C GLU A 314 15.27 -2.35 -1.17
N THR A 315 14.83 -3.28 -2.03
CA THR A 315 15.55 -3.55 -3.27
C THR A 315 14.80 -2.99 -4.44
N PHE A 316 15.56 -2.29 -5.25
CA PHE A 316 15.07 -1.52 -6.37
C PHE A 316 15.18 -2.29 -7.69
N THR A 317 14.89 -3.59 -7.59
CA THR A 317 14.80 -4.52 -8.71
C THR A 317 13.56 -5.38 -8.50
N SER A 318 13.05 -6.00 -9.57
CA SER A 318 11.96 -6.97 -9.45
C SER A 318 12.40 -8.25 -8.73
N GLN A 319 13.71 -8.53 -8.69
CA GLN A 319 14.25 -9.73 -8.07
C GLN A 319 14.36 -9.54 -6.56
N PHE A 320 13.81 -10.49 -5.81
CA PHE A 320 13.96 -10.53 -4.35
C PHE A 320 15.40 -10.85 -3.96
N MET A 321 15.89 -10.21 -2.90
CA MET A 321 17.20 -10.50 -2.34
C MET A 321 17.18 -11.79 -1.52
N LYS A 322 18.19 -12.65 -1.70
CA LYS A 322 18.34 -13.93 -0.96
C LYS A 322 18.34 -13.73 0.56
N ASP A 323 19.10 -12.75 1.07
CA ASP A 323 19.28 -12.52 2.52
C ASP A 323 18.54 -11.27 3.05
N SER A 324 17.34 -10.99 2.52
CA SER A 324 16.53 -9.84 2.94
C SER A 324 16.27 -9.79 4.46
N LYS A 325 16.06 -10.95 5.09
CA LYS A 325 15.92 -11.11 6.56
C LYS A 325 17.06 -10.43 7.33
N LYS A 326 18.31 -10.69 6.94
CA LYS A 326 19.50 -10.18 7.64
C LYS A 326 19.61 -8.65 7.55
N ILE A 327 19.24 -8.07 6.41
CA ILE A 327 19.23 -6.61 6.22
C ILE A 327 18.26 -5.95 7.20
N VAL A 328 17.03 -6.47 7.28
CA VAL A 328 16.00 -5.88 8.13
C VAL A 328 16.38 -6.04 9.61
N ILE A 329 16.88 -7.22 10.01
CA ILE A 329 17.36 -7.47 11.38
C ILE A 329 18.47 -6.48 11.78
N ASN A 330 19.46 -6.27 10.92
CA ASN A 330 20.55 -5.34 11.21
C ASN A 330 20.05 -3.89 11.39
N ARG A 331 19.00 -3.50 10.67
CA ARG A 331 18.38 -2.18 10.83
C ARG A 331 17.58 -2.11 12.13
N MET A 332 16.79 -3.13 12.42
CA MET A 332 16.04 -3.25 13.67
C MET A 332 16.96 -3.15 14.90
N TYR A 333 18.09 -3.86 14.93
CA TYR A 333 19.02 -3.82 16.06
C TYR A 333 19.76 -2.49 16.22
N LYS A 334 19.91 -1.70 15.14
CA LYS A 334 20.41 -0.32 15.26
C LYS A 334 19.40 0.58 15.96
N VAL A 335 18.11 0.37 15.74
CA VAL A 335 17.05 1.13 16.42
C VAL A 335 16.86 0.63 17.85
N PHE A 336 16.81 -0.69 18.03
CA PHE A 336 16.51 -1.38 19.29
C PHE A 336 17.51 -2.50 19.59
N PRO A 337 18.68 -2.19 20.19
CA PRO A 337 19.64 -3.21 20.59
C PRO A 337 19.06 -4.24 21.56
N SER A 338 18.07 -3.84 22.38
CA SER A 338 17.35 -4.72 23.31
C SER A 338 16.61 -5.87 22.62
N LEU A 339 16.36 -5.79 21.31
CA LEU A 339 15.69 -6.84 20.56
C LEU A 339 16.60 -8.02 20.16
N MET A 340 17.91 -7.92 20.35
CA MET A 340 18.87 -8.99 20.00
C MET A 340 18.62 -10.30 20.76
N LYS A 341 17.95 -10.23 21.93
CA LYS A 341 17.61 -11.39 22.75
C LYS A 341 16.41 -12.20 22.24
N TYR A 342 15.62 -11.66 21.32
CA TYR A 342 14.42 -12.31 20.79
C TYR A 342 14.68 -12.99 19.45
N LYS A 343 14.04 -14.13 19.23
CA LYS A 343 14.06 -14.85 17.96
C LYS A 343 13.26 -14.11 16.89
N ILE A 344 13.59 -14.41 15.64
CA ILE A 344 12.87 -13.91 14.46
C ILE A 344 12.08 -15.06 13.83
N ASP A 345 10.80 -15.13 14.17
CA ASP A 345 9.85 -16.15 13.71
C ASP A 345 9.56 -16.02 12.21
N TYR A 346 9.39 -14.79 11.73
CA TYR A 346 8.86 -14.53 10.39
C TYR A 346 9.72 -13.55 9.60
N SER A 347 9.74 -13.73 8.28
CA SER A 347 10.37 -12.82 7.34
C SER A 347 9.68 -12.93 5.99
N TRP A 348 9.24 -11.79 5.47
CA TRP A 348 8.59 -11.74 4.16
C TRP A 348 8.96 -10.45 3.43
N GLY A 349 8.57 -10.35 2.17
CA GLY A 349 8.63 -9.10 1.44
C GLY A 349 7.47 -8.96 0.47
N GLY A 350 7.27 -7.76 -0.06
CA GLY A 350 6.19 -7.47 -1.00
C GLY A 350 6.65 -6.49 -2.07
N THR A 351 6.05 -6.62 -3.25
CA THR A 351 6.31 -5.71 -4.38
C THR A 351 5.25 -4.61 -4.42
N LEU A 352 5.68 -3.38 -4.58
CA LEU A 352 4.81 -2.21 -4.69
C LEU A 352 5.19 -1.34 -5.89
N ALA A 353 4.22 -0.62 -6.44
CA ALA A 353 4.44 0.33 -7.53
C ALA A 353 4.78 1.72 -6.99
N ILE A 354 5.96 2.24 -7.37
CA ILE A 354 6.38 3.62 -7.15
C ILE A 354 6.25 4.42 -8.45
N THR A 355 5.44 5.47 -8.44
CA THR A 355 5.37 6.46 -9.53
C THR A 355 6.46 7.52 -9.37
N VAL A 356 6.83 8.19 -10.47
CA VAL A 356 7.89 9.21 -10.47
C VAL A 356 7.56 10.38 -9.55
N ASN A 357 6.31 10.84 -9.57
CA ASN A 357 5.84 11.95 -8.73
C ASN A 357 5.42 11.51 -7.31
N ARG A 358 5.47 10.20 -7.02
CA ARG A 358 4.99 9.55 -5.78
C ARG A 358 3.49 9.69 -5.51
N MET A 359 2.69 10.08 -6.51
CA MET A 359 1.24 10.20 -6.42
C MET A 359 0.55 8.98 -7.05
N PRO A 360 -0.68 8.63 -6.63
CA PRO A 360 -1.42 7.55 -7.26
C PRO A 360 -1.70 7.83 -8.76
N SER A 361 -1.87 6.75 -9.52
CA SER A 361 -2.18 6.76 -10.94
C SER A 361 -3.55 6.15 -11.17
N PHE A 362 -4.47 6.99 -11.65
CA PHE A 362 -5.85 6.63 -11.98
C PHE A 362 -6.02 6.85 -13.47
N GLY A 363 -6.80 6.00 -14.13
CA GLY A 363 -7.09 6.22 -15.53
C GLY A 363 -8.08 5.23 -16.10
N SER A 364 -8.37 5.46 -17.38
CA SER A 364 -9.29 4.66 -18.16
C SER A 364 -8.83 4.58 -19.60
N ILE A 365 -9.08 3.43 -20.24
CA ILE A 365 -8.78 3.14 -21.65
C ILE A 365 -9.95 2.36 -22.26
N MET A 366 -9.90 2.05 -23.56
CA MET A 366 -10.98 1.35 -24.27
C MET A 366 -12.32 2.10 -24.14
N ASN A 367 -12.31 3.41 -24.36
CA ASN A 367 -13.49 4.28 -24.22
C ASN A 367 -14.23 4.09 -22.87
N ASP A 368 -13.48 4.17 -21.77
CA ASP A 368 -13.96 3.97 -20.39
C ASP A 368 -14.48 2.56 -20.03
N LYS A 369 -14.34 1.58 -20.93
CA LYS A 369 -14.64 0.17 -20.62
C LYS A 369 -13.59 -0.46 -19.71
N LEU A 370 -12.34 0.01 -19.73
CA LEU A 370 -11.30 -0.41 -18.79
C LEU A 370 -10.91 0.74 -17.87
N ILE A 371 -10.98 0.50 -16.56
CA ILE A 371 -10.64 1.48 -15.52
C ILE A 371 -9.55 0.89 -14.64
N TYR A 372 -8.57 1.69 -14.22
CA TYR A 372 -7.48 1.23 -13.37
C TYR A 372 -7.12 2.24 -12.27
N ALA A 373 -6.59 1.71 -11.16
CA ALA A 373 -5.93 2.50 -10.13
C ALA A 373 -4.74 1.72 -9.54
N HIS A 374 -3.58 2.38 -9.47
CA HIS A 374 -2.31 1.79 -9.05
C HIS A 374 -1.31 2.86 -8.62
N GLY A 375 -0.08 2.45 -8.24
CA GLY A 375 1.01 3.42 -8.08
C GLY A 375 0.96 4.23 -6.78
N TYR A 376 0.31 3.71 -5.73
CA TYR A 376 0.13 4.36 -4.44
C TYR A 376 1.43 4.69 -3.68
N SER A 377 2.58 4.31 -4.23
CA SER A 377 3.88 4.80 -3.81
C SER A 377 4.25 4.54 -2.33
N GLY A 378 3.78 3.41 -1.78
CA GLY A 378 3.96 3.03 -0.38
C GLY A 378 2.91 3.59 0.59
N HIS A 379 1.93 4.36 0.10
CA HIS A 379 0.84 4.94 0.88
C HIS A 379 -0.53 4.39 0.41
N GLY A 380 -0.59 3.08 0.20
CA GLY A 380 -1.74 2.44 -0.45
C GLY A 380 -2.83 1.93 0.50
N LEU A 381 -2.57 1.77 1.80
CA LEU A 381 -3.50 1.05 2.69
C LEU A 381 -4.88 1.72 2.73
N ALA A 382 -4.93 3.02 3.01
CA ALA A 382 -6.17 3.80 2.97
C ALA A 382 -6.57 4.15 1.52
N LEU A 383 -5.64 4.72 0.74
CA LEU A 383 -5.94 5.24 -0.60
C LEU A 383 -6.47 4.19 -1.57
N SER A 384 -6.08 2.91 -1.44
CA SER A 384 -6.61 1.86 -2.32
C SER A 384 -8.06 1.48 -1.99
N VAL A 385 -8.48 1.61 -0.73
CA VAL A 385 -9.89 1.44 -0.34
C VAL A 385 -10.72 2.55 -0.97
N LEU A 386 -10.28 3.81 -0.82
CA LEU A 386 -10.94 4.94 -1.46
C LEU A 386 -10.96 4.82 -2.99
N ALA A 387 -9.85 4.40 -3.60
CA ALA A 387 -9.77 4.17 -5.04
C ALA A 387 -10.88 3.22 -5.53
N GLY A 388 -11.15 2.16 -4.77
CA GLY A 388 -12.21 1.21 -5.11
C GLY A 388 -13.60 1.86 -5.11
N LYS A 389 -13.89 2.69 -4.10
CA LYS A 389 -15.12 3.49 -4.01
C LYS A 389 -15.27 4.47 -5.18
N LEU A 390 -14.21 5.24 -5.48
CA LEU A 390 -14.21 6.21 -6.59
C LEU A 390 -14.38 5.54 -7.96
N ILE A 391 -13.81 4.34 -8.16
CA ILE A 391 -14.03 3.55 -9.38
C ILE A 391 -15.51 3.17 -9.50
N SER A 392 -16.14 2.73 -8.40
CA SER A 392 -17.58 2.43 -8.39
C SER A 392 -18.42 3.67 -8.68
N GLU A 393 -18.07 4.83 -8.12
CA GLU A 393 -18.73 6.12 -8.43
C GLU A 393 -18.65 6.44 -9.93
N LYS A 394 -17.47 6.34 -10.54
CA LYS A 394 -17.30 6.57 -11.98
C LYS A 394 -18.13 5.60 -12.83
N ILE A 395 -18.12 4.32 -12.49
CA ILE A 395 -18.88 3.30 -13.25
C ILE A 395 -20.38 3.57 -13.17
N SER A 396 -20.88 4.04 -12.02
CA SER A 396 -22.29 4.41 -11.83
C SER A 396 -22.65 5.82 -12.34
N GLY A 397 -21.76 6.49 -13.09
CA GLY A 397 -22.02 7.77 -13.73
C GLY A 397 -21.61 9.02 -12.96
N ASN A 398 -21.06 8.91 -11.74
CA ASN A 398 -20.50 10.04 -11.00
C ASN A 398 -18.97 10.01 -11.03
N SER A 399 -18.37 10.63 -12.07
CA SER A 399 -16.93 10.54 -12.30
C SER A 399 -16.10 11.69 -11.71
N GLU A 400 -16.73 12.72 -11.13
CA GLU A 400 -16.05 13.98 -10.77
C GLU A 400 -14.79 13.75 -9.91
N ARG A 401 -14.92 12.97 -8.83
CA ARG A 401 -13.84 12.70 -7.89
C ARG A 401 -12.76 11.76 -8.46
N PHE A 402 -13.17 10.78 -9.28
CA PHE A 402 -12.22 9.93 -10.00
C PHE A 402 -11.41 10.75 -11.02
N ASP A 403 -12.09 11.57 -11.81
CA ASP A 403 -11.48 12.40 -12.85
C ASP A 403 -10.61 13.51 -12.24
N PHE A 404 -10.92 13.96 -11.02
CA PHE A 404 -10.06 14.84 -10.24
C PHE A 404 -8.68 14.21 -9.98
N ILE A 405 -8.62 12.96 -9.49
CA ILE A 405 -7.34 12.25 -9.27
C ILE A 405 -6.67 11.90 -10.60
N LYS A 406 -7.43 11.54 -11.62
CA LYS A 406 -6.92 11.23 -12.98
C LYS A 406 -6.13 12.40 -13.58
N LYS A 407 -6.43 13.65 -13.22
CA LYS A 407 -5.67 14.84 -13.67
C LYS A 407 -4.22 14.87 -13.16
N ILE A 408 -3.87 14.05 -12.17
CA ILE A 408 -2.49 13.91 -11.71
C ILE A 408 -1.67 13.21 -12.81
N ASN A 409 -0.89 13.99 -13.54
CA ASN A 409 -0.03 13.45 -14.59
C ASN A 409 1.10 12.60 -13.99
N ASN A 410 1.04 11.30 -14.26
CA ASN A 410 2.08 10.34 -13.93
C ASN A 410 2.98 10.11 -15.14
N PHE A 411 4.16 10.73 -15.11
CA PHE A 411 5.13 10.64 -16.19
C PHE A 411 5.50 9.18 -16.50
N SER A 412 5.44 8.83 -17.78
CA SER A 412 6.02 7.59 -18.27
C SER A 412 7.54 7.71 -18.30
N ILE A 413 8.22 6.70 -17.79
CA ILE A 413 9.68 6.65 -17.82
C ILE A 413 10.12 6.40 -19.28
N PRO A 414 10.92 7.29 -19.89
CA PRO A 414 11.34 7.15 -21.28
C PRO A 414 12.20 5.90 -21.47
N GLY A 415 12.24 5.34 -22.68
CA GLY A 415 13.07 4.17 -23.00
C GLY A 415 12.63 2.83 -22.36
N GLY A 416 11.43 2.80 -21.74
CA GLY A 416 10.81 1.58 -21.25
C GLY A 416 11.69 0.79 -20.28
N ASP A 417 11.76 -0.54 -20.46
CA ASP A 417 12.51 -1.43 -19.56
C ASP A 417 14.02 -1.16 -19.55
N TYR A 418 14.59 -0.59 -20.61
CA TYR A 418 16.04 -0.35 -20.74
C TYR A 418 16.52 0.80 -19.86
N LEU A 419 15.80 1.92 -19.82
CA LEU A 419 16.19 3.10 -19.04
C LEU A 419 15.55 3.15 -17.65
N ARG A 420 14.45 2.42 -17.43
CA ARG A 420 13.75 2.41 -16.14
C ARG A 420 14.63 2.00 -14.98
N ARG A 421 15.47 0.97 -15.15
CA ARG A 421 16.38 0.50 -14.09
C ARG A 421 17.52 1.50 -13.82
N PRO A 422 18.32 1.95 -14.82
CA PRO A 422 19.38 2.93 -14.59
C PRO A 422 18.92 4.23 -13.95
N ILE A 423 17.86 4.86 -14.49
CA ILE A 423 17.33 6.14 -13.97
C ILE A 423 17.05 6.05 -12.48
N TYR A 424 16.49 4.93 -12.07
CA TYR A 424 16.07 4.73 -10.70
C TYR A 424 17.22 4.38 -9.75
N THR A 425 18.14 3.52 -10.18
CA THR A 425 19.37 3.26 -9.42
C THR A 425 20.10 4.56 -9.11
N SER A 426 20.19 5.47 -10.11
CA SER A 426 20.75 6.80 -9.92
C SER A 426 19.96 7.63 -8.91
N ALA A 427 18.63 7.65 -8.98
CA ALA A 427 17.80 8.36 -8.01
C ALA A 427 18.01 7.84 -6.58
N VAL A 428 18.09 6.52 -6.38
CA VAL A 428 18.36 5.93 -5.06
C VAL A 428 19.72 6.33 -4.53
N ILE A 429 20.77 6.24 -5.36
CA ILE A 429 22.13 6.62 -4.96
C ILE A 429 22.15 8.09 -4.55
N TYR A 430 21.52 8.96 -5.34
CA TYR A 430 21.40 10.38 -5.05
C TYR A 430 20.70 10.64 -3.71
N TYR A 431 19.53 10.04 -3.44
CA TYR A 431 18.83 10.26 -2.18
C TYR A 431 19.54 9.64 -0.97
N LYS A 432 20.22 8.50 -1.13
CA LYS A 432 21.09 7.95 -0.07
C LYS A 432 22.24 8.89 0.26
N PHE A 433 22.81 9.53 -0.76
CA PHE A 433 23.86 10.52 -0.57
C PHE A 433 23.33 11.78 0.15
N LEU A 434 22.14 12.25 -0.20
CA LEU A 434 21.49 13.36 0.53
C LEU A 434 21.23 13.03 2.00
N ASP A 435 20.74 11.82 2.31
CA ASP A 435 20.56 11.37 3.70
C ASP A 435 21.90 11.31 4.45
N PHE A 436 22.96 10.83 3.79
CA PHE A 436 24.31 10.82 4.36
C PHE A 436 24.78 12.24 4.69
N LEU A 437 24.60 13.20 3.77
CA LEU A 437 24.94 14.60 4.03
C LEU A 437 24.13 15.19 5.20
N LYS A 438 22.83 14.89 5.30
CA LYS A 438 21.98 15.32 6.42
C LYS A 438 22.43 14.75 7.77
N SER A 439 23.15 13.62 7.79
CA SER A 439 23.63 13.03 9.05
C SER A 439 24.78 13.79 9.71
N PHE A 440 25.46 14.69 8.98
CA PHE A 440 26.54 15.54 9.50
C PHE A 440 26.07 16.92 9.97
N ASN A 441 24.83 17.30 9.65
CA ASN A 441 24.22 18.58 9.99
C ASN A 441 23.17 18.38 11.09
#